data_AF-A0A836CBD8-F1
#
_entry.id   AF-A0A836CBD8-F1
#
_cell.length_a   1.000
_cell.length_b   1.000
_cell.length_c   1.000
_cell.angle_alpha   90.00
_cell.angle_beta   90.00
_cell.angle_gamma   90.00
#
_symmetry.space_group_name_H-M   'P 1'
#
loop_
_entity.id
_entity.type
_entity.pdbx_description
1 polymer ?
#
loop_
_entity_poly.entity_id
_entity_poly.type
_entity_poly.pdbx_seq_one_letter_code
_entity_poly.pdbx_strand_id
1 'polypeptide(L)'
;MALVVAQAQQQHDQQWQQQQQQQQQPQLQHKLNVALHAQVDPGSGFIVGSVLTTEGMKQALLDSGKVFYPFAYTGLHDRVWDIAIIEGYTLMINAFIHEVRRASHGRTKVFFYCLDPALPGLTATAALDVDGFLTNSLPVLQVLQRSAPTAYLPLAVDAAAFAFQPLPPPLPPAARVVFVGAGGALGIKKDLEWMLLEAAPFGLDIYGSGWGAHAALAHSK
;
A
#
# COMPACT_ATOMS: atom_id res chain seq x y z
N MET A 1 14.13 -42.93 37.82
CA MET A 1 13.89 -41.52 37.40
C MET A 1 14.42 -41.23 36.00
N ALA A 2 15.69 -41.53 35.66
CA ALA A 2 16.24 -41.23 34.34
C ALA A 2 15.45 -41.82 33.14
N LEU A 3 14.94 -43.06 33.28
CA LEU A 3 14.18 -43.72 32.20
C LEU A 3 12.83 -43.03 31.91
N VAL A 4 12.18 -42.48 32.93
CA VAL A 4 10.86 -41.82 32.82
C VAL A 4 11.00 -40.45 32.16
N VAL A 5 12.08 -39.73 32.46
CA VAL A 5 12.39 -38.43 31.84
C VAL A 5 12.72 -38.59 30.35
N ALA A 6 13.48 -39.63 30.00
CA ALA A 6 13.80 -39.93 28.60
C ALA A 6 12.55 -40.26 27.76
N GLN A 7 11.60 -41.02 28.33
CA GLN A 7 10.34 -41.35 27.65
C GLN A 7 9.43 -40.13 27.47
N ALA A 8 9.36 -39.25 28.47
CA ALA A 8 8.58 -38.01 28.38
C ALA A 8 9.13 -37.05 27.31
N GLN A 9 10.46 -36.92 27.23
CA GLN A 9 11.09 -36.09 26.20
C GLN A 9 10.84 -36.64 24.79
N GLN A 10 10.97 -37.95 24.61
CA GLN A 10 10.73 -38.59 23.31
C GLN A 10 9.28 -38.45 22.85
N GLN A 11 8.31 -38.53 23.77
CA GLN A 11 6.89 -38.30 23.45
C GLN A 11 6.60 -36.85 23.08
N HIS A 12 7.19 -35.89 23.80
CA HIS A 12 7.07 -34.47 23.51
C HIS A 12 7.64 -34.14 22.11
N ASP A 13 8.82 -34.68 21.78
CA ASP A 13 9.47 -34.43 20.49
C ASP A 13 8.68 -35.06 19.32
N GLN A 14 8.10 -36.24 19.53
CA GLN A 14 7.22 -36.88 18.53
C GLN A 14 5.93 -36.09 18.31
N GLN A 15 5.32 -35.55 19.37
CA GLN A 15 4.16 -34.66 19.26
C GLN A 15 4.51 -33.36 18.51
N TRP A 16 5.68 -32.78 18.82
CA TRP A 16 6.16 -31.57 18.15
C TRP A 16 6.40 -31.81 16.65
N GLN A 17 7.00 -32.94 16.29
CA GLN A 17 7.22 -33.32 14.89
C GLN A 17 5.91 -33.60 14.15
N GLN A 18 4.93 -34.23 14.79
CA GLN A 18 3.61 -34.42 14.20
C GLN A 18 2.85 -33.11 14.01
N GLN A 19 2.96 -32.16 14.94
CA GLN A 19 2.38 -30.82 14.78
C GLN A 19 3.03 -30.04 13.63
N GLN A 20 4.36 -30.11 13.49
CA GLN A 20 5.05 -29.49 12.35
C GLN A 20 4.67 -30.16 11.02
N GLN A 21 4.53 -31.49 10.97
CA GLN A 21 4.08 -32.18 9.76
C GLN A 21 2.62 -31.87 9.40
N GLN A 22 1.73 -31.67 10.39
CA GLN A 22 0.36 -31.23 10.13
C GLN A 22 0.29 -29.78 9.65
N GLN A 23 1.19 -28.90 10.09
CA GLN A 23 1.33 -27.53 9.56
C GLN A 23 1.95 -27.49 8.15
N GLN A 24 2.62 -28.57 7.72
CA GLN A 24 3.24 -28.69 6.40
C GLN A 24 2.41 -29.45 5.37
N GLN A 25 1.17 -29.88 5.70
CA GLN A 25 0.25 -30.30 4.65
C GLN A 25 -0.05 -29.08 3.76
N PRO A 26 0.17 -29.14 2.44
CA PRO A 26 -0.24 -28.08 1.54
C PRO A 26 -1.77 -28.08 1.58
N GLN A 27 -2.34 -27.24 2.45
CA GLN A 27 -3.70 -26.78 2.24
C GLN A 27 -3.74 -26.33 0.79
N LEU A 28 -4.70 -26.83 0.02
CA LEU A 28 -5.09 -26.24 -1.25
C LEU A 28 -5.52 -24.81 -0.94
N GLN A 29 -4.55 -23.90 -0.78
CA GLN A 29 -4.76 -22.49 -0.67
C GLN A 29 -5.32 -22.11 -2.02
N HIS A 30 -6.64 -21.98 -2.09
CA HIS A 30 -7.28 -21.34 -3.21
C HIS A 30 -6.61 -19.98 -3.37
N LYS A 31 -5.74 -19.86 -4.37
CA LYS A 31 -5.04 -18.61 -4.67
C LYS A 31 -6.09 -17.62 -5.14
N LEU A 32 -6.41 -16.64 -4.31
CA LEU A 32 -7.37 -15.59 -4.62
C LEU A 32 -6.90 -14.84 -5.86
N ASN A 33 -7.77 -14.63 -6.85
CA ASN A 33 -7.48 -13.75 -7.97
C ASN A 33 -7.76 -12.31 -7.56
N VAL A 34 -6.72 -11.50 -7.40
CA VAL A 34 -6.87 -10.11 -6.96
C VAL A 34 -6.58 -9.15 -8.10
N ALA A 35 -7.53 -8.27 -8.41
CA ALA A 35 -7.33 -7.13 -9.30
C ALA A 35 -6.92 -5.93 -8.44
N LEU A 36 -5.72 -5.40 -8.67
CA LEU A 36 -5.26 -4.16 -8.03
C LEU A 36 -5.37 -3.03 -9.05
N HIS A 37 -5.95 -1.91 -8.68
CA HIS A 37 -6.01 -0.73 -9.53
C HIS A 37 -5.21 0.39 -8.87
N ALA A 38 -4.11 0.79 -9.49
CA ALA A 38 -3.27 1.88 -8.99
C ALA A 38 -3.78 3.23 -9.51
N GLN A 39 -3.57 4.30 -8.74
CA GLN A 39 -4.02 5.64 -9.14
C GLN A 39 -3.32 6.17 -10.41
N VAL A 40 -2.08 5.77 -10.67
CA VAL A 40 -1.29 6.24 -11.82
C VAL A 40 -0.26 5.19 -12.25
N ASP A 41 0.03 5.17 -13.54
CA ASP A 41 1.07 4.33 -14.16
C ASP A 41 2.48 4.81 -13.75
N PRO A 42 3.41 3.93 -13.34
CA PRO A 42 4.80 4.29 -13.08
C PRO A 42 5.47 4.91 -14.32
N GLY A 43 5.76 6.20 -14.25
CA GLY A 43 6.66 6.88 -15.19
C GLY A 43 8.14 6.72 -14.81
N SER A 44 9.04 6.75 -15.80
CA SER A 44 10.48 6.75 -15.55
C SER A 44 10.94 8.01 -14.82
N GLY A 45 11.74 7.86 -13.76
CA GLY A 45 12.42 8.97 -13.07
C GLY A 45 11.63 9.63 -11.93
N PHE A 46 10.47 9.08 -11.55
CA PHE A 46 9.65 9.60 -10.45
C PHE A 46 9.35 8.51 -9.42
N ILE A 47 9.40 8.87 -8.14
CA ILE A 47 8.85 8.03 -7.07
C ILE A 47 7.39 8.41 -6.90
N VAL A 48 6.51 7.43 -7.12
CA VAL A 48 5.07 7.63 -7.00
C VAL A 48 4.57 6.79 -5.82
N GLY A 49 4.07 7.46 -4.76
CA GLY A 49 3.64 6.81 -3.53
C GLY A 49 2.51 5.79 -3.71
N SER A 50 1.60 6.03 -4.65
CA SER A 50 0.53 5.11 -5.02
C SER A 50 1.05 3.81 -5.64
N VAL A 51 2.08 3.89 -6.49
CA VAL A 51 2.75 2.73 -7.08
C VAL A 51 3.46 1.91 -6.00
N LEU A 52 4.19 2.57 -5.09
CA LEU A 52 4.85 1.89 -3.96
C LEU A 52 3.84 1.10 -3.11
N THR A 53 2.70 1.73 -2.83
CA THR A 53 1.62 1.11 -2.04
C THR A 53 1.01 -0.07 -2.79
N THR A 54 0.73 0.09 -4.09
CA THR A 54 0.10 -0.96 -4.90
C THR A 54 1.01 -2.16 -5.13
N GLU A 55 2.29 -1.95 -5.44
CA GLU A 55 3.26 -3.05 -5.55
C GLU A 55 3.52 -3.71 -4.19
N GLY A 56 3.57 -2.94 -3.09
CA GLY A 56 3.64 -3.49 -1.74
C GLY A 56 2.45 -4.40 -1.41
N MET A 57 1.22 -4.00 -1.78
CA MET A 57 0.03 -4.85 -1.64
C MET A 57 0.13 -6.12 -2.49
N LYS A 58 0.58 -6.01 -3.74
CA LYS A 58 0.78 -7.16 -4.63
C LYS A 58 1.75 -8.18 -4.04
N GLN A 59 2.87 -7.73 -3.48
CA GLN A 59 3.84 -8.58 -2.81
C GLN A 59 3.25 -9.25 -1.56
N ALA A 60 2.53 -8.49 -0.73
CA ALA A 60 1.84 -9.04 0.44
C ALA A 60 0.80 -10.11 0.08
N LEU A 61 0.21 -10.01 -1.12
CA LEU A 61 -0.73 -10.98 -1.68
C LEU A 61 -0.04 -12.12 -2.45
N LEU A 62 1.28 -12.32 -2.28
CA LEU A 62 2.07 -13.42 -2.86
C LEU A 62 1.91 -13.55 -4.39
N ASP A 63 1.98 -12.41 -5.10
CA ASP A 63 1.84 -12.31 -6.56
C ASP A 63 0.54 -12.93 -7.10
N SER A 64 -0.51 -12.99 -6.27
CA SER A 64 -1.86 -13.32 -6.72
C SER A 64 -2.58 -12.12 -7.34
N GLY A 65 -2.01 -10.92 -7.15
CA GLY A 65 -2.49 -9.66 -7.68
C GLY A 65 -1.99 -9.35 -9.09
N LYS A 66 -2.88 -8.89 -9.97
CA LYS A 66 -2.51 -8.18 -11.21
C LYS A 66 -2.83 -6.71 -11.05
N VAL A 67 -1.86 -5.86 -11.36
CA VAL A 67 -2.02 -4.40 -11.30
C VAL A 67 -2.54 -3.90 -12.63
N PHE A 68 -3.53 -3.02 -12.54
CA PHE A 68 -4.13 -2.26 -13.61
C PHE A 68 -3.91 -0.79 -13.34
N TYR A 69 -3.80 -0.01 -14.41
CA TYR A 69 -3.62 1.43 -14.35
C TYR A 69 -4.75 2.12 -15.12
N PRO A 70 -5.01 3.42 -14.88
CA PRO A 70 -5.94 4.17 -15.70
C PRO A 70 -5.59 4.01 -17.19
N PHE A 71 -6.58 3.67 -18.00
CA PHE A 71 -6.45 3.42 -19.44
C PHE A 71 -5.63 2.18 -19.85
N ALA A 72 -5.11 1.39 -18.90
CA ALA A 72 -4.35 0.17 -19.16
C ALA A 72 -4.98 -1.05 -18.45
N TYR A 73 -5.97 -1.65 -19.13
CA TYR A 73 -6.76 -2.78 -18.61
C TYR A 73 -6.51 -4.11 -19.34
N THR A 74 -5.35 -4.23 -20.02
CA THR A 74 -5.01 -5.43 -20.78
C THR A 74 -5.06 -6.68 -19.91
N GLY A 75 -5.89 -7.63 -20.32
CA GLY A 75 -6.09 -8.91 -19.64
C GLY A 75 -6.90 -8.83 -18.35
N LEU A 76 -7.76 -7.81 -18.20
CA LEU A 76 -8.80 -7.78 -17.16
C LEU A 76 -9.82 -8.92 -17.36
N HIS A 77 -10.09 -9.31 -18.61
CA HIS A 77 -11.03 -10.37 -18.95
C HIS A 77 -10.42 -11.77 -19.01
N ASP A 78 -9.12 -11.92 -18.74
CA ASP A 78 -8.43 -13.22 -18.85
C ASP A 78 -8.81 -14.19 -17.74
N ARG A 79 -9.42 -13.71 -16.65
CA ARG A 79 -9.83 -14.50 -15.50
C ARG A 79 -10.98 -13.85 -14.73
N VAL A 80 -11.60 -14.64 -13.87
CA VAL A 80 -12.55 -14.17 -12.87
C VAL A 80 -11.77 -13.69 -11.65
N TRP A 81 -12.09 -12.50 -11.17
CA TRP A 81 -11.50 -11.89 -9.99
C TRP A 81 -12.36 -12.16 -8.76
N ASP A 82 -11.73 -12.55 -7.65
CA ASP A 82 -12.41 -12.73 -6.37
C ASP A 82 -12.53 -11.38 -5.66
N ILE A 83 -11.46 -10.59 -5.72
CA ILE A 83 -11.35 -9.28 -5.06
C ILE A 83 -10.79 -8.26 -6.05
N ALA A 84 -11.33 -7.05 -6.02
CA ALA A 84 -10.72 -5.88 -6.63
C ALA A 84 -10.43 -4.83 -5.55
N ILE A 85 -9.21 -4.30 -5.51
CA ILE A 85 -8.82 -3.20 -4.62
C ILE A 85 -8.42 -2.03 -5.50
N ILE A 86 -9.11 -0.90 -5.32
CA ILE A 86 -8.86 0.34 -6.04
C ILE A 86 -8.13 1.29 -5.10
N GLU A 87 -6.90 1.62 -5.44
CA GLU A 87 -6.04 2.50 -4.67
C GLU A 87 -6.13 3.93 -5.20
N GLY A 88 -6.59 4.86 -4.36
CA GLY A 88 -6.69 6.27 -4.69
C GLY A 88 -7.76 6.62 -5.73
N TYR A 89 -8.12 7.92 -5.82
CA TYR A 89 -9.15 8.38 -6.75
C TYR A 89 -8.62 8.64 -8.16
N THR A 90 -9.38 8.23 -9.17
CA THR A 90 -9.16 8.53 -10.59
C THR A 90 -10.49 8.65 -11.32
N LEU A 91 -10.51 9.42 -12.41
CA LEU A 91 -11.70 9.64 -13.24
C LEU A 91 -12.27 8.35 -13.84
N MET A 92 -11.45 7.30 -13.94
CA MET A 92 -11.83 6.02 -14.55
C MET A 92 -12.40 4.99 -13.55
N ILE A 93 -12.55 5.33 -12.27
CA ILE A 93 -12.96 4.37 -11.23
C ILE A 93 -14.28 3.69 -11.56
N ASN A 94 -15.33 4.44 -11.90
CA ASN A 94 -16.64 3.85 -12.16
C ASN A 94 -16.58 2.90 -13.35
N ALA A 95 -15.85 3.26 -14.42
CA ALA A 95 -15.64 2.38 -15.56
C ALA A 95 -14.90 1.10 -15.15
N PHE A 96 -13.85 1.20 -14.34
CA PHE A 96 -13.14 0.03 -13.85
C PHE A 96 -14.01 -0.88 -12.96
N ILE A 97 -14.79 -0.31 -12.03
CA ILE A 97 -15.74 -1.06 -11.18
C ILE A 97 -16.71 -1.85 -12.05
N HIS A 98 -17.32 -1.18 -13.05
CA HIS A 98 -18.23 -1.84 -13.97
C HIS A 98 -17.55 -2.98 -14.74
N GLU A 99 -16.36 -2.73 -15.28
CA GLU A 99 -15.66 -3.71 -16.11
C GLU A 99 -15.14 -4.91 -15.31
N VAL A 100 -14.64 -4.72 -14.09
CA VAL A 100 -14.18 -5.85 -13.24
C VAL A 100 -15.37 -6.69 -12.76
N ARG A 101 -16.49 -6.06 -12.41
CA ARG A 101 -17.73 -6.79 -12.08
C ARG A 101 -18.24 -7.56 -13.30
N ARG A 102 -18.21 -6.96 -14.50
CA ARG A 102 -18.62 -7.61 -15.75
C ARG A 102 -17.73 -8.81 -16.07
N ALA A 103 -16.41 -8.66 -15.97
CA ALA A 103 -15.43 -9.73 -16.21
C ALA A 103 -15.64 -10.93 -15.28
N SER A 104 -16.09 -10.68 -14.04
CA SER A 104 -16.26 -11.71 -13.01
C SER A 104 -17.70 -12.16 -12.81
N HIS A 105 -18.62 -11.79 -13.70
CA HIS A 105 -20.05 -12.11 -13.60
C HIS A 105 -20.68 -11.69 -12.27
N GLY A 106 -20.27 -10.52 -11.75
CA GLY A 106 -20.78 -9.95 -10.50
C GLY A 106 -20.24 -10.59 -9.22
N ARG A 107 -19.31 -11.56 -9.31
CA ARG A 107 -18.78 -12.26 -8.13
C ARG A 107 -17.70 -11.49 -7.38
N THR A 108 -17.01 -10.56 -8.03
CA THR A 108 -15.92 -9.79 -7.42
C THR A 108 -16.43 -8.90 -6.30
N LYS A 109 -15.71 -8.92 -5.17
CA LYS A 109 -15.85 -7.90 -4.12
C LYS A 109 -14.91 -6.74 -4.37
N VAL A 110 -15.49 -5.54 -4.51
CA VAL A 110 -14.75 -4.34 -4.86
C VAL A 110 -14.55 -3.48 -3.62
N PHE A 111 -13.30 -3.15 -3.31
CA PHE A 111 -12.93 -2.27 -2.21
C PHE A 111 -12.25 -1.01 -2.75
N PHE A 112 -12.64 0.15 -2.21
CA PHE A 112 -11.95 1.41 -2.49
C PHE A 112 -11.05 1.79 -1.31
N TYR A 113 -9.75 1.93 -1.56
CA TYR A 113 -8.77 2.38 -0.59
C TYR A 113 -8.64 3.91 -0.65
N CYS A 114 -9.32 4.58 0.29
CA CYS A 114 -9.31 6.03 0.44
C CYS A 114 -8.01 6.52 1.10
N LEU A 115 -7.08 6.97 0.27
CA LEU A 115 -5.79 7.53 0.67
C LEU A 115 -5.78 9.06 0.72
N ASP A 116 -6.55 9.71 -0.14
CA ASP A 116 -6.75 11.15 -0.14
C ASP A 116 -8.23 11.47 0.10
N PRO A 117 -8.63 11.87 1.31
CA PRO A 117 -10.02 12.21 1.60
C PRO A 117 -10.49 13.50 0.93
N ALA A 118 -9.58 14.33 0.40
CA ALA A 118 -9.92 15.56 -0.30
C ALA A 118 -10.22 15.35 -1.79
N LEU A 119 -9.73 14.27 -2.39
CA LEU A 119 -9.92 13.96 -3.81
C LEU A 119 -10.64 12.61 -3.96
N PRO A 120 -11.92 12.57 -4.33
CA PRO A 120 -12.80 13.66 -4.77
C PRO A 120 -13.57 14.35 -3.63
N GLY A 121 -13.24 14.02 -2.38
CA GLY A 121 -14.02 14.38 -1.20
C GLY A 121 -14.79 13.17 -0.66
N LEU A 122 -14.92 13.08 0.66
CA LEU A 122 -15.54 11.92 1.33
C LEU A 122 -17.00 11.66 0.91
N THR A 123 -17.77 12.69 0.57
CA THR A 123 -19.14 12.52 0.08
C THR A 123 -19.19 11.78 -1.25
N ALA A 124 -18.33 12.16 -2.19
CA ALA A 124 -18.24 11.50 -3.49
C ALA A 124 -17.62 10.10 -3.36
N THR A 125 -16.62 9.93 -2.50
CA THR A 125 -16.06 8.60 -2.16
C THR A 125 -17.11 7.66 -1.60
N ALA A 126 -17.93 8.12 -0.67
CA ALA A 126 -18.99 7.33 -0.05
C ALA A 126 -20.10 6.91 -1.03
N ALA A 127 -20.20 7.56 -2.19
CA ALA A 127 -21.19 7.27 -3.23
C ALA A 127 -20.69 6.28 -4.30
N LEU A 128 -19.45 5.78 -4.20
CA LEU A 128 -18.91 4.80 -5.13
C LEU A 128 -19.64 3.45 -4.99
N ASP A 129 -19.83 2.74 -6.11
CA ASP A 129 -20.47 1.41 -6.17
C ASP A 129 -19.49 0.28 -5.74
N VAL A 130 -19.06 0.34 -4.48
CA VAL A 130 -18.10 -0.60 -3.89
C VAL A 130 -18.72 -1.40 -2.75
N ASP A 131 -18.20 -2.60 -2.51
CA ASP A 131 -18.62 -3.49 -1.43
C ASP A 131 -18.07 -3.05 -0.06
N GLY A 132 -17.02 -2.23 -0.04
CA GLY A 132 -16.47 -1.66 1.18
C GLY A 132 -15.33 -0.68 0.94
N PHE A 133 -14.83 -0.10 2.03
CA PHE A 133 -13.74 0.86 2.02
C PHE A 133 -12.53 0.36 2.82
N LEU A 134 -11.35 0.79 2.40
CA LEU A 134 -10.10 0.67 3.15
C LEU A 134 -9.56 2.08 3.40
N THR A 135 -8.91 2.32 4.53
CA THR A 135 -8.24 3.60 4.79
C THR A 135 -7.13 3.45 5.82
N ASN A 136 -6.11 4.29 5.73
CA ASN A 136 -5.03 4.41 6.70
C ASN A 136 -5.27 5.56 7.69
N SER A 137 -6.51 6.07 7.79
CA SER A 137 -6.88 7.21 8.63
C SER A 137 -8.07 6.88 9.52
N LEU A 138 -7.86 6.93 10.85
CA LEU A 138 -8.93 6.70 11.83
C LEU A 138 -10.10 7.69 11.69
N PRO A 139 -9.87 9.01 11.50
CA PRO A 139 -10.97 9.94 11.21
C PRO A 139 -11.77 9.58 9.95
N VAL A 140 -11.09 9.19 8.86
CA VAL A 140 -11.76 8.80 7.61
C VAL A 140 -12.57 7.52 7.80
N LEU A 141 -12.04 6.55 8.54
CA LEU A 141 -12.75 5.32 8.89
C LEU A 141 -14.08 5.62 9.57
N GLN A 142 -14.08 6.55 10.53
CA GLN A 142 -15.30 6.93 11.26
C GLN A 142 -16.40 7.52 10.36
N VAL A 143 -16.01 8.12 9.24
CA VAL A 143 -16.92 8.68 8.25
C VAL A 143 -17.41 7.59 7.29
N LEU A 144 -16.50 6.87 6.63
CA LEU A 144 -16.84 5.90 5.58
C LEU A 144 -17.58 4.67 6.10
N GLN A 145 -17.35 4.27 7.35
CA GLN A 145 -18.06 3.14 7.97
C GLN A 145 -19.58 3.35 8.09
N ARG A 146 -20.04 4.61 7.95
CA ARG A 146 -21.47 4.95 7.95
C ARG A 146 -22.15 4.60 6.62
N SER A 147 -21.36 4.41 5.55
CA SER A 147 -21.85 4.16 4.20
C SER A 147 -21.68 2.69 3.79
N ALA A 148 -20.56 2.07 4.14
CA ALA A 148 -20.30 0.66 3.83
C ALA A 148 -19.28 0.05 4.83
N PRO A 149 -19.13 -1.29 4.89
CA PRO A 149 -18.08 -1.92 5.68
C PRO A 149 -16.72 -1.29 5.38
N THR A 150 -16.04 -0.82 6.43
CA THR A 150 -14.78 -0.08 6.30
C THR A 150 -13.74 -0.65 7.25
N ALA A 151 -12.52 -0.87 6.76
CA ALA A 151 -11.41 -1.35 7.57
C ALA A 151 -10.24 -0.36 7.60
N TYR A 152 -9.58 -0.29 8.74
CA TYR A 152 -8.29 0.38 8.84
C TYR A 152 -7.22 -0.54 8.27
N LEU A 153 -6.49 -0.06 7.28
CA LEU A 153 -5.37 -0.77 6.66
C LEU A 153 -4.18 0.21 6.58
N PRO A 154 -3.01 -0.13 7.11
CA PRO A 154 -1.80 0.66 6.88
C PRO A 154 -1.36 0.64 5.41
N LEU A 155 -0.50 1.57 5.02
CA LEU A 155 0.16 1.52 3.71
C LEU A 155 1.07 0.29 3.65
N ALA A 156 1.11 -0.36 2.49
CA ALA A 156 2.02 -1.46 2.21
C ALA A 156 3.26 -0.95 1.48
N VAL A 157 4.39 -1.64 1.65
CA VAL A 157 5.59 -1.41 0.86
C VAL A 157 6.30 -2.75 0.68
N ASP A 158 6.94 -2.95 -0.47
CA ASP A 158 7.78 -4.12 -0.70
C ASP A 158 9.05 -4.04 0.16
N ALA A 159 9.06 -4.73 1.30
CA ALA A 159 10.19 -4.74 2.21
C ALA A 159 11.48 -5.27 1.57
N ALA A 160 11.41 -6.12 0.54
CA ALA A 160 12.59 -6.62 -0.16
C ALA A 160 13.17 -5.56 -1.11
N ALA A 161 12.32 -4.81 -1.82
CA ALA A 161 12.76 -3.66 -2.62
C ALA A 161 13.39 -2.55 -1.77
N PHE A 162 12.99 -2.46 -0.50
CA PHE A 162 13.54 -1.55 0.50
C PHE A 162 14.41 -2.27 1.53
N ALA A 163 14.96 -3.44 1.22
CA ALA A 163 15.91 -4.12 2.08
C ALA A 163 17.20 -3.30 2.09
N PHE A 164 17.26 -2.31 2.99
CA PHE A 164 18.42 -1.48 3.18
C PHE A 164 19.59 -2.39 3.54
N GLN A 165 20.70 -2.27 2.80
CA GLN A 165 21.96 -2.70 3.38
C GLN A 165 22.15 -1.90 4.66
N PRO A 166 22.59 -2.52 5.77
CA PRO A 166 22.85 -1.79 7.00
C PRO A 166 23.72 -0.58 6.65
N LEU A 167 23.21 0.61 7.00
CA LEU A 167 23.93 1.85 6.78
C LEU A 167 25.33 1.70 7.40
N PRO A 168 26.39 2.25 6.76
CA PRO A 168 27.66 2.44 7.45
C PRO A 168 27.42 3.16 8.79
N PRO A 169 28.34 3.03 9.78
CA PRO A 169 28.17 3.55 11.13
C PRO A 169 27.63 4.99 11.13
N PRO A 170 26.81 5.36 12.14
CA PRO A 170 25.98 6.56 12.11
C PRO A 170 26.79 7.78 11.71
N LEU A 171 26.29 8.50 10.70
CA LEU A 171 26.75 9.83 10.38
C LEU A 171 26.71 10.69 11.66
N PRO A 172 27.67 11.61 11.86
CA PRO A 172 27.76 12.42 13.07
C PRO A 172 26.42 13.14 13.37
N PRO A 173 26.13 13.41 14.65
CA PRO A 173 24.81 13.80 15.16
C PRO A 173 24.34 15.21 14.81
N ALA A 174 24.88 15.83 13.74
CA ALA A 174 24.20 16.96 13.16
C ALA A 174 22.83 16.45 12.70
N ALA A 175 21.76 16.92 13.34
CA ALA A 175 20.41 16.57 12.93
C ALA A 175 20.35 16.81 11.42
N ARG A 176 20.06 15.74 10.66
CA ARG A 176 19.77 15.82 9.22
C ARG A 176 18.30 15.50 9.10
N VAL A 177 17.53 16.48 8.67
CA VAL A 177 16.13 16.27 8.33
C VAL A 177 16.10 15.83 6.87
N VAL A 178 15.42 14.74 6.57
CA VAL A 178 15.23 14.29 5.19
C VAL A 178 13.76 14.47 4.84
N PHE A 179 13.49 15.21 3.77
CA PHE A 179 12.17 15.29 3.16
C PHE A 179 12.18 14.56 1.83
N VAL A 180 11.19 13.69 1.60
CA VAL A 180 10.98 13.00 0.33
C VAL A 180 9.61 13.37 -0.21
N GLY A 181 9.55 14.05 -1.35
CA GLY A 181 8.31 14.45 -1.99
C GLY A 181 8.49 15.40 -3.16
N ALA A 182 7.41 15.71 -3.87
CA ALA A 182 7.44 16.61 -5.02
C ALA A 182 7.24 18.07 -4.61
N GLY A 183 8.00 19.00 -5.22
CA GLY A 183 7.90 20.44 -4.97
C GLY A 183 6.54 21.04 -5.35
N GLY A 184 5.81 20.40 -6.27
CA GLY A 184 4.42 20.76 -6.58
C GLY A 184 3.47 20.67 -5.38
N ALA A 185 3.84 19.94 -4.33
CA ALA A 185 3.05 19.86 -3.10
C ALA A 185 2.98 21.18 -2.33
N LEU A 186 3.89 22.14 -2.56
CA LEU A 186 3.86 23.46 -1.89
C LEU A 186 2.57 24.23 -2.19
N GLY A 187 2.02 24.10 -3.40
CA GLY A 187 0.75 24.74 -3.77
C GLY A 187 -0.50 24.11 -3.15
N ILE A 188 -0.36 22.92 -2.55
CA ILE A 188 -1.48 22.12 -2.01
C ILE A 188 -1.39 22.05 -0.48
N LYS A 189 -0.19 21.85 0.04
CA LYS A 189 0.10 21.70 1.47
C LYS A 189 0.55 23.03 2.03
N LYS A 190 -0.42 23.81 2.53
CA LYS A 190 -0.23 25.18 3.02
C LYS A 190 0.91 25.35 4.03
N ASP A 191 1.13 24.32 4.85
CA ASP A 191 2.14 24.37 5.91
C ASP A 191 3.52 23.83 5.48
N LEU A 192 3.61 23.19 4.31
CA LEU A 192 4.82 22.48 3.92
C LEU A 192 6.02 23.42 3.76
N GLU A 193 5.82 24.59 3.18
CA GLU A 193 6.90 25.53 2.92
C GLU A 193 7.59 25.98 4.21
N TRP A 194 6.81 26.50 5.17
CA TRP A 194 7.38 27.00 6.41
C TRP A 194 7.99 25.86 7.24
N MET A 195 7.38 24.66 7.24
CA MET A 195 7.94 23.51 7.93
C MET A 195 9.33 23.12 7.38
N LEU A 196 9.52 23.18 6.07
CA LEU A 196 10.81 22.90 5.44
C LEU A 196 11.82 24.01 5.73
N LEU A 197 11.40 25.28 5.73
CA LEU A 197 12.29 26.40 6.08
C LEU A 197 12.77 26.32 7.53
N GLU A 198 11.88 25.95 8.46
CA GLU A 198 12.23 25.72 9.87
C GLU A 198 13.16 24.50 10.07
N ALA A 199 13.09 23.52 9.18
CA ALA A 199 13.99 22.37 9.19
C ALA A 199 15.38 22.67 8.60
N ALA A 200 15.52 23.73 7.80
CA ALA A 200 16.77 24.03 7.08
C ALA A 200 18.01 24.22 8.00
N PRO A 201 17.93 24.90 9.17
CA PRO A 201 19.05 24.99 10.11
C PRO A 201 19.53 23.64 10.67
N PHE A 202 18.69 22.59 10.56
CA PHE A 202 18.96 21.22 10.99
C PHE A 202 19.30 20.32 9.80
N GLY A 203 20.08 20.84 8.83
CA GLY A 203 20.63 20.03 7.74
C GLY A 203 19.57 19.35 6.89
N LEU A 204 18.62 20.13 6.34
CA LEU A 204 17.54 19.62 5.50
C LEU A 204 18.05 19.17 4.12
N ASP A 205 17.83 17.88 3.84
CA ASP A 205 18.01 17.21 2.56
C ASP A 205 16.64 16.97 1.89
N ILE A 206 16.48 17.33 0.62
CA ILE A 206 15.19 17.26 -0.09
C ILE A 206 15.32 16.39 -1.34
N TYR A 207 14.62 15.27 -1.33
CA TYR A 207 14.57 14.34 -2.45
C TYR A 207 13.23 14.42 -3.17
N GLY A 208 13.28 14.56 -4.50
CA GLY A 208 12.11 14.51 -5.38
C GLY A 208 12.20 15.52 -6.51
N SER A 209 11.15 15.59 -7.34
CA SER A 209 11.10 16.47 -8.51
C SER A 209 10.38 17.80 -8.21
N GLY A 210 10.67 18.84 -9.00
CA GLY A 210 9.90 20.09 -8.99
C GLY A 210 10.33 21.11 -7.94
N TRP A 211 11.52 20.96 -7.33
CA TRP A 211 12.05 21.89 -6.32
C TRP A 211 12.85 23.05 -6.91
N GLY A 212 13.32 22.94 -8.16
CA GLY A 212 14.27 23.88 -8.76
C GLY A 212 13.76 25.32 -8.94
N ALA A 213 12.43 25.55 -8.88
CA ALA A 213 11.84 26.88 -8.95
C ALA A 213 11.84 27.63 -7.59
N HIS A 214 12.14 26.94 -6.49
CA HIS A 214 12.04 27.51 -5.15
C HIS A 214 13.41 27.98 -4.64
N ALA A 215 13.68 29.28 -4.70
CA ALA A 215 15.02 29.86 -4.41
C ALA A 215 15.64 29.39 -3.08
N ALA A 216 14.83 29.26 -2.02
CA ALA A 216 15.32 28.86 -0.70
C ALA A 216 15.47 27.33 -0.49
N LEU A 217 14.83 26.51 -1.33
CA LEU A 217 14.76 25.04 -1.16
C LEU A 217 15.40 24.27 -2.32
N ALA A 218 15.77 24.96 -3.41
CA ALA A 218 16.37 24.36 -4.60
C ALA A 218 17.81 23.84 -4.38
N HIS A 219 18.45 24.18 -3.26
CA HIS A 219 19.83 23.82 -2.94
C HIS A 219 19.97 22.68 -1.93
N SER A 220 18.87 22.25 -1.31
CA SER A 220 18.83 21.06 -0.45
C SER A 220 18.95 19.80 -1.33
N LYS A 221 19.81 18.86 -0.94
CA LYS A 221 20.05 17.59 -1.67
C LYS A 221 19.58 16.40 -0.87
#